data_AF-A0A7V4QD14-F1
#
_entry.id   AF-A0A7V4QD14-F1
#
_cell.length_a   1.000
_cell.length_b   1.000
_cell.length_c   1.000
_cell.angle_alpha   90.00
_cell.angle_beta   90.00
_cell.angle_gamma   90.00
#
_symmetry.space_group_name_H-M   'P 1'
#
loop_
_entity.id
_entity.type
_entity.pdbx_description
1 polymer ?
#
loop_
_entity_poly.entity_id
_entity_poly.type
_entity_poly.pdbx_seq_one_letter_code
_entity_poly.pdbx_strand_id
1 'polypeptide(L)' 'YDSIGDWIVQSGAELRDEPLFERYLNRDPRRTKPENLRTEIYIPVV' A
#
# COMPACT_ATOMS: atom_id res chain seq x y z
N TYR A 1 -1.31 5.17 -8.25
CA TYR A 1 -1.22 5.81 -6.92
C TYR A 1 -2.33 6.82 -6.69
N ASP A 2 -2.90 7.46 -7.74
CA ASP A 2 -4.05 8.40 -7.61
C ASP A 2 -5.20 7.89 -6.75
N SER A 3 -5.65 6.64 -6.96
CA SER A 3 -6.79 6.08 -6.22
C SER A 3 -6.57 5.95 -4.71
N ILE A 4 -5.30 5.86 -4.26
CA ILE A 4 -4.96 5.78 -2.84
C ILE A 4 -4.99 7.18 -2.22
N GLY A 5 -4.48 8.18 -2.95
CA GLY A 5 -4.54 9.59 -2.54
C GLY A 5 -5.99 10.06 -2.38
N ASP A 6 -6.84 9.74 -3.35
CA ASP A 6 -8.28 10.06 -3.28
C ASP A 6 -8.96 9.41 -2.07
N TRP A 7 -8.62 8.15 -1.75
CA TRP A 7 -9.17 7.46 -0.59
C TRP A 7 -8.71 8.10 0.73
N ILE A 8 -7.45 8.51 0.85
CA ILE A 8 -6.93 9.21 2.03
C ILE A 8 -7.70 10.53 2.22
N VAL A 9 -7.82 11.33 1.17
CA VAL A 9 -8.54 12.62 1.21
C VAL A 9 -10.02 12.42 1.56
N GLN A 10 -10.69 11.42 0.98
CA GLN A 10 -12.09 11.12 1.26
C GLN A 10 -12.33 10.53 2.66
N SER A 11 -11.38 9.76 3.19
CA SER A 11 -11.48 9.16 4.53
C SER A 11 -11.32 10.19 5.65
N GLY A 12 -10.85 11.40 5.32
CA GLY A 12 -10.53 12.44 6.31
C GLY A 12 -9.35 12.09 7.21
N ALA A 13 -8.57 11.08 6.81
CA ALA A 13 -7.42 10.60 7.53
C ALA A 13 -6.22 11.51 7.24
N GLU A 14 -5.64 12.12 8.28
CA GLU A 14 -4.44 12.93 8.10
C GLU A 14 -3.23 12.00 8.06
N LEU A 15 -2.32 12.24 7.11
CA LEU A 15 -1.08 11.46 7.03
C LEU A 15 -0.16 11.87 8.18
N ARG A 16 0.36 10.87 8.89
CA ARG A 16 1.41 11.11 9.88
C ARG A 16 2.73 11.37 9.16
N ASP A 17 3.63 12.12 9.80
CA ASP A 17 5.02 12.32 9.38
C ASP A 17 5.87 11.05 9.60
N GLU A 18 5.37 9.91 9.13
CA GLU A 18 6.08 8.63 9.11
C GLU A 18 6.20 8.15 7.65
N PRO A 19 7.29 7.46 7.30
CA PRO A 19 7.48 6.97 5.94
C PRO A 19 6.45 5.89 5.59
N LEU A 20 5.86 6.00 4.40
CA LEU A 20 5.10 4.90 3.81
C LEU A 20 6.06 3.75 3.44
N PHE A 21 5.63 2.51 3.65
CA PHE A 21 6.39 1.35 3.21
C PHE A 21 5.50 0.29 2.58
N GLU A 22 6.08 -0.44 1.64
CA GLU A 22 5.41 -1.51 0.90
C GLU A 22 5.95 -2.85 1.36
N ARG A 23 5.05 -3.76 1.75
CA ARG A 23 5.38 -5.11 2.16
C ARG A 23 4.96 -6.10 1.09
N TYR A 24 5.95 -6.70 0.44
CA TYR A 24 5.74 -7.76 -0.52
C TYR A 24 5.38 -9.06 0.21
N LEU A 25 4.15 -9.53 0.04
CA LEU A 25 3.68 -10.75 0.71
C LEU A 25 4.14 -12.03 0.00
N ASN A 26 4.63 -11.92 -1.24
CA ASN A 26 5.04 -13.08 -2.02
C ASN A 26 6.49 -13.44 -1.69
N ARG A 27 6.69 -14.65 -1.14
CA ARG A 27 8.02 -15.16 -0.76
C ARG A 27 8.98 -15.32 -1.94
N ASP A 28 8.49 -15.69 -3.11
CA ASP A 28 9.27 -15.71 -4.34
C ASP A 28 8.45 -15.12 -5.51
N PRO A 29 8.70 -13.86 -5.90
CA PRO A 29 7.94 -13.17 -6.95
C PRO A 29 8.19 -13.73 -8.36
N ARG A 30 9.17 -14.63 -8.55
CA ARG A 30 9.47 -15.26 -9.85
C ARG A 30 8.66 -16.53 -10.08
N ARG A 31 8.10 -17.13 -9.01
CA ARG A 31 7.25 -18.33 -9.07
C ARG A 31 5.76 -18.05 -8.91
N THR A 32 5.39 -16.85 -8.48
CA THR A 32 3.99 -16.41 -8.38
C THR A 32 3.54 -15.76 -9.67
N LYS A 33 2.39 -16.18 -10.21
CA LYS A 33 1.78 -15.51 -11.38
C LYS A 33 1.52 -14.04 -11.07
N PRO A 34 1.65 -13.11 -12.04
CA PRO A 34 1.46 -11.68 -11.82
C PRO A 34 0.08 -11.34 -11.22
N GLU A 35 -0.97 -12.07 -11.61
CA GLU A 35 -2.33 -11.95 -11.05
C GLU A 35 -2.45 -12.26 -9.55
N ASN A 36 -1.50 -13.03 -8.99
CA ASN A 36 -1.48 -13.43 -7.58
C ASN A 36 -0.44 -12.66 -6.77
N LEU A 37 0.28 -11.71 -7.37
CA LEU A 37 1.24 -10.89 -6.65
C LEU A 37 0.50 -9.95 -5.69
N ARG A 38 0.59 -10.24 -4.40
CA ARG A 38 0.08 -9.37 -3.33
C ARG A 38 1.18 -8.51 -2.73
N THR A 39 0.90 -7.22 -2.63
CA THR A 39 1.73 -6.23 -1.93
C THR A 39 0.80 -5.46 -1.00
N GLU A 40 1.17 -5.37 0.27
CA GLU A 40 0.51 -4.50 1.24
C GLU A 40 1.17 -3.14 1.22
N ILE A 41 0.37 -2.07 1.19
CA ILE A 41 0.87 -0.69 1.27
C ILE A 41 0.49 -0.18 2.65
N TYR A 42 1.48 0.15 3.48
CA TYR A 42 1.24 0.74 4.79
C TYR A 42 1.24 2.26 4.67
N ILE A 43 0.12 2.86 5.07
CA ILE A 43 -0.12 4.30 5.04
C ILE A 43 -0.33 4.74 6.48
N PRO A 44 0.61 5.49 7.07
CA PRO A 44 0.47 5.95 8.44
C PRO A 44 -0.54 7.11 8.48
N VAL A 45 -1.71 6.84 9.05
CA VAL A 45 -2.78 7.82 9.26
C VAL A 45 -3.01 8.08 10.76
N VAL A 46 -3.42 9.30 11.12
CA VAL A 46 -3.81 9.71 12.50
C VAL A 46 -5.32 9.77 12.68
#